data_AF-A0A820NSI0-F1
#
_entry.id   AF-A0A820NSI0-F1
#
_cell.length_a   1.000
_cell.length_b   1.000
_cell.length_c   1.000
_cell.angle_alpha   90.00
_cell.angle_beta   90.00
_cell.angle_gamma   90.00
#
_symmetry.space_group_name_H-M   'P 1'
#
loop_
_entity.id
_entity.type
_entity.pdbx_description
1 polymer ?
#
loop_
_entity_poly.entity_id
_entity_poly.type
_entity_poly.pdbx_seq_one_letter_code
_entity_poly.pdbx_strand_id
1 'polypeptide(L)' 'MVVAEPIDNWTNLKGHNILAMLYDDPHRWGFAFQANAQMTLAKLHARPTKAPVKVMERSIYSARYCFVENLYR' A
#
# COMPACT_ATOMS: atom_id res chain seq x y z
N MET A 1 -1.84 10.54 16.58
CA MET A 1 -2.73 10.00 15.52
C MET A 1 -2.14 8.68 15.05
N VAL A 2 -2.92 7.61 15.06
CA VAL A 2 -2.52 6.30 14.52
C VAL A 2 -3.14 6.17 13.12
N VAL A 3 -2.34 5.76 12.14
CA VAL A 3 -2.79 5.51 10.76
C VAL A 3 -2.52 4.04 10.46
N ALA A 4 -3.57 3.25 10.34
CA ALA A 4 -3.48 1.84 9.97
C ALA A 4 -3.13 1.68 8.48
N GLU A 5 -2.71 0.48 8.10
CA GLU A 5 -2.51 0.11 6.71
C GLU A 5 -3.84 0.22 5.93
N PRO A 6 -3.87 0.82 4.72
CA PRO A 6 -5.12 1.08 4.00
C PRO A 6 -5.65 -0.16 3.27
N ILE A 7 -5.84 -1.27 3.99
CA ILE A 7 -6.31 -2.56 3.45
C ILE A 7 -7.66 -2.39 2.74
N ASP A 8 -8.58 -1.61 3.32
CA ASP A 8 -9.90 -1.35 2.73
C ASP A 8 -9.82 -0.73 1.32
N ASN A 9 -8.82 0.12 1.09
CA ASN A 9 -8.61 0.72 -0.23
C ASN A 9 -8.07 -0.30 -1.24
N TRP A 10 -7.37 -1.33 -0.78
CA TRP A 10 -6.78 -2.36 -1.63
C TRP A 10 -7.75 -3.51 -1.89
N THR A 11 -8.69 -3.76 -0.98
CA THR A 11 -9.76 -4.74 -1.17
C THR A 11 -10.95 -4.18 -1.95
N ASN A 12 -11.08 -2.85 -2.04
CA ASN A 12 -12.11 -2.20 -2.84
C ASN A 12 -11.60 -0.90 -3.50
N LEU A 13 -10.81 -1.04 -4.57
CA LEU A 13 -10.43 0.06 -5.43
C LEU A 13 -11.46 0.22 -6.56
N LYS A 14 -12.43 1.13 -6.39
CA LYS A 14 -13.51 1.38 -7.37
C LYS A 14 -14.27 0.11 -7.78
N GLY A 15 -14.56 -0.78 -6.83
CA GLY A 15 -15.24 -2.06 -7.09
C GLY A 15 -14.31 -3.24 -7.39
N HIS A 16 -12.99 -3.03 -7.42
CA HIS A 16 -12.01 -4.09 -7.67
C HIS A 16 -11.19 -4.42 -6.42
N ASN A 17 -11.07 -5.70 -6.10
CA ASN A 17 -10.17 -6.18 -5.06
C ASN A 17 -8.78 -6.43 -5.64
N ILE A 18 -7.98 -5.37 -5.73
CA ILE A 18 -6.63 -5.45 -6.31
C ILE A 18 -5.65 -6.28 -5.47
N LEU A 19 -5.93 -6.44 -4.16
CA LEU A 19 -5.15 -7.33 -3.30
C LEU A 19 -5.41 -8.80 -3.67
N ALA A 20 -6.67 -9.17 -3.89
CA ALA A 20 -7.01 -10.51 -4.38
C ALA A 20 -6.40 -10.76 -5.77
N MET A 21 -6.44 -9.77 -6.67
CA MET A 21 -5.84 -9.87 -8.00
C MET A 21 -4.32 -10.09 -7.95
N LEU A 22 -3.61 -9.47 -7.00
CA LEU A 22 -2.19 -9.75 -6.75
C LEU A 22 -1.96 -11.22 -6.38
N TYR A 23 -2.79 -11.78 -5.49
CA TYR A 23 -2.62 -13.16 -5.04
C TYR A 23 -3.04 -14.18 -6.11
N ASP A 24 -3.95 -13.82 -7.01
CA ASP A 24 -4.41 -14.67 -8.12
C ASP A 24 -3.37 -14.75 -9.26
N ASP A 25 -2.88 -13.61 -9.73
CA ASP A 25 -1.82 -13.55 -10.75
C ASP A 25 -0.80 -12.44 -10.41
N PRO A 26 0.25 -12.78 -9.62
CA PRO A 26 1.26 -11.81 -9.21
C PRO A 26 2.13 -11.32 -10.37
N HIS A 27 2.30 -12.11 -11.44
CA HIS A 27 3.05 -11.68 -12.62
C HIS A 27 2.30 -10.58 -13.38
N ARG A 28 0.97 -10.70 -13.50
CA ARG A 28 0.12 -9.69 -14.15
C ARG A 28 -0.11 -8.47 -13.28
N TRP A 29 -0.40 -8.68 -11.99
CA TRP A 29 -0.90 -7.63 -11.09
C TRP A 29 0.11 -7.09 -10.09
N GLY A 30 1.28 -7.73 -9.94
CA GLY A 30 2.33 -7.33 -9.01
C GLY A 30 2.73 -5.87 -9.12
N PHE A 31 3.06 -5.42 -10.34
CA PHE A 31 3.43 -4.03 -10.59
C PHE A 31 2.29 -3.06 -10.25
N ALA A 32 1.08 -3.34 -10.73
CA ALA A 32 -0.08 -2.46 -10.55
C ALA A 32 -0.44 -2.32 -9.06
N PHE A 33 -0.47 -3.44 -8.32
CA PHE A 33 -0.72 -3.42 -6.89
C PHE A 33 0.36 -2.65 -6.13
N GLN A 34 1.64 -2.93 -6.38
CA GLN A 34 2.74 -2.26 -5.66
C GLN A 34 2.77 -0.75 -5.94
N ALA A 35 2.52 -0.33 -7.19
CA ALA A 35 2.41 1.09 -7.54
C ALA A 35 1.26 1.78 -6.77
N ASN A 36 0.10 1.12 -6.69
CA ASN A 36 -1.03 1.64 -5.90
C ASN A 36 -0.72 1.67 -4.39
N ALA A 37 -0.11 0.61 -3.84
CA ALA A 37 0.29 0.54 -2.44
C ALA A 37 1.25 1.69 -2.08
N GLN A 38 2.29 1.91 -2.89
CA GLN A 38 3.22 3.04 -2.71
C GLN A 38 2.52 4.40 -2.79
N MET A 39 1.63 4.60 -3.77
CA MET A 39 0.87 5.84 -3.91
C MET A 39 -0.05 6.10 -2.70
N THR A 40 -0.75 5.08 -2.22
CA THR A 40 -1.64 5.21 -1.05
C THR A 40 -0.86 5.53 0.21
N LEU A 41 0.26 4.86 0.47
CA LEU A 41 1.15 5.15 1.60
C LEU A 41 1.75 6.56 1.49
N ALA A 42 2.17 6.99 0.30
CA ALA A 42 2.68 8.35 0.07
C ALA A 42 1.64 9.43 0.40
N LYS A 43 0.39 9.26 -0.04
CA LYS A 43 -0.72 10.15 0.32
C LYS A 43 -0.97 10.17 1.82
N LEU A 44 -0.92 9.01 2.48
CA LEU A 44 -1.06 8.92 3.92
C LEU A 44 0.08 9.64 4.65
N HIS A 45 1.32 9.53 4.18
CA HIS A 45 2.47 10.26 4.74
C HIS A 45 2.28 11.78 4.62
N ALA A 46 1.88 12.26 3.44
CA ALA A 46 1.64 13.68 3.16
C ALA A 46 0.41 14.26 3.88
N ARG A 47 -0.50 13.42 4.41
CA ARG A 47 -1.71 13.90 5.09
C ARG A 47 -1.37 14.78 6.30
N PRO A 48 -1.86 16.03 6.36
CA PRO A 48 -1.61 16.93 7.48
C PRO A 48 -2.23 16.40 8.77
N THR A 49 -1.61 16.72 9.90
CA THR A 49 -2.06 16.31 11.24
C THR A 49 -1.83 17.43 12.22
N LYS A 50 -2.81 17.65 13.12
CA LYS A 50 -2.65 18.55 14.26
C LYS A 50 -2.04 17.84 15.48
N ALA A 51 -1.97 16.51 15.46
CA ALA A 51 -1.37 15.74 16.54
C ALA A 51 0.15 15.91 16.52
N PRO A 52 0.80 16.04 17.70
CA PRO A 52 2.25 16.22 17.80
C PRO A 52 3.02 14.98 17.32
N VAL A 53 2.38 13.81 17.34
CA VAL A 53 2.96 12.55 16.88
C VAL A 53 1.98 11.83 15.94
N LYS A 54 2.52 11.35 14.82
CA LYS A 54 1.84 10.52 13.82
C LYS A 54 2.55 9.18 13.74
N VAL A 55 1.85 8.13 14.18
CA VAL A 55 2.29 6.74 14.06
C VAL A 55 1.58 6.14 12.86
N MET A 56 2.34 5.49 11.98
CA MET A 56 1.81 4.85 10.79
C MET A 56 2.20 3.38 10.79
N GLU A 57 1.23 2.52 10.49
CA GLU A 57 1.47 1.12 10.18
C GLU A 57 2.05 1.02 8.76
N ARG A 58 3.22 0.38 8.65
CA ARG A 58 4.05 0.33 7.43
C ARG A 58 4.58 1.69 6.95
N SER A 59 5.33 1.63 5.86
CA SER A 59 5.92 2.80 5.20
C SER A 59 6.15 2.53 3.71
N ILE A 60 6.35 3.59 2.92
CA ILE A 60 6.73 3.49 1.50
C ILE A 60 8.00 2.64 1.33
N TYR A 61 8.92 2.71 2.31
CA TYR A 61 10.15 1.92 2.31
C TYR A 61 9.87 0.42 2.38
N SER A 62 8.94 -0.02 3.22
CA SER A 62 8.56 -1.44 3.29
C SER A 62 7.95 -1.93 1.97
N ALA A 63 7.15 -1.12 1.29
CA ALA A 63 6.64 -1.43 -0.05
C ALA A 63 7.78 -1.61 -1.06
N ARG A 64 8.75 -0.68 -1.11
CA ARG A 64 9.87 -0.73 -2.07
C ARG A 64 10.90 -1.81 -1.79
N TYR A 65 11.32 -1.98 -0.53
CA TYR A 65 12.50 -2.79 -0.18
C TYR A 65 12.15 -4.17 0.35
N CYS A 66 10.90 -4.42 0.73
CA CYS A 66 10.44 -5.75 1.13
C CYS A 66 9.55 -6.36 0.04
N PHE A 67 8.41 -5.74 -0.25
CA PHE A 67 7.40 -6.36 -1.10
C PHE A 67 7.74 -6.36 -2.59
N VAL A 68 8.20 -5.23 -3.14
CA VAL A 68 8.66 -5.16 -4.54
C VAL A 68 9.88 -6.06 -4.76
N GLU A 69 10.85 -6.04 -3.85
CA GLU A 69 12.02 -6.92 -3.94
C GLU A 69 11.63 -8.41 -3.86
N ASN A 70 10.66 -8.76 -3.02
CA ASN A 70 10.17 -10.14 -2.92
C ASN A 70 9.39 -10.58 -4.16
N LEU A 71 8.67 -9.67 -4.84
CA LEU A 71 7.96 -9.97 -6.08
C LEU A 71 8.88 -10.06 -7.30
N TYR A 72 10.05 -9.43 -7.23
CA TYR A 72 11.05 -9.47 -8.29
C TYR A 72 11.92 -10.74 -8.24
N ARG A 73 12.10 -11.30 -7.05
CA ARG A 73 12.82 -12.56 -6.83
C ARG A 73 12.00 -13.76 -7.26
#